data_AF-X0YZG6-F1
#
_entry.id   AF-X0YZG6-F1
#
_cell.length_a   1.000
_cell.length_b   1.000
_cell.length_c   1.000
_cell.angle_alpha   90.00
_cell.angle_beta   90.00
_cell.angle_gamma   90.00
#
_symmetry.space_group_name_H-M   'P 1'
#
loop_
_entity.id
_entity.type
_entity.pdbx_description
1 polymer ?
#
loop_
_entity_poly.entity_id
_entity_poly.type
_entity_poly.pdbx_seq_one_letter_code
_entity_poly.pdbx_strand_id
1 'polypeptide(L)'
;MRVLLIDPARGFYAEKSPGKIIKQTPNIGLAYLAAILKKEGIDIDVLDISITKRSLIDVLKSFEPDIVGISSMTFNIKDAYICAKTAKKFNPNILTVIGGPH
;
A
#
# COMPACT_ATOMS: atom_id res chain seq x y z
N MET A 1 -9.71 -2.54 -15.69
CA MET A 1 -9.73 -2.35 -14.23
C MET A 1 -8.29 -2.25 -13.76
N ARG A 2 -7.97 -1.24 -12.95
CA ARG A 2 -6.63 -0.93 -12.45
C ARG A 2 -6.58 -1.13 -10.94
N VAL A 3 -5.63 -1.93 -10.47
CA VAL A 3 -5.45 -2.23 -9.04
C VAL A 3 -4.11 -1.69 -8.58
N LEU A 4 -4.11 -0.87 -7.53
CA LEU A 4 -2.89 -0.41 -6.86
C LEU A 4 -2.75 -1.14 -5.53
N LEU A 5 -1.66 -1.89 -5.35
CA LEU A 5 -1.32 -2.52 -4.09
C LEU A 5 -0.29 -1.68 -3.34
N ILE A 6 -0.55 -1.40 -2.06
CA ILE A 6 0.29 -0.53 -1.23
C ILE A 6 0.84 -1.33 -0.06
N ASP A 7 2.16 -1.27 0.11
CA ASP A 7 2.83 -1.59 1.36
C ASP A 7 3.17 -0.27 2.09
N PRO A 8 2.44 0.09 3.16
CA PRO A 8 2.63 1.35 3.86
C PRO A 8 4.00 1.48 4.50
N ALA A 9 4.40 2.73 4.76
CA ALA A 9 5.53 3.02 5.63
C ALA A 9 5.29 2.46 7.05
N ARG A 10 6.36 2.36 7.84
CA ARG A 10 6.29 1.98 9.28
C ARG A 10 6.55 3.17 10.19
N GLY A 11 6.28 4.38 9.71
CA GLY A 11 6.74 5.63 10.31
C GLY A 11 6.20 5.85 11.72
N PHE A 12 4.91 5.57 11.94
CA PHE A 12 4.26 5.91 13.21
C PHE A 12 4.77 5.13 14.43
N TYR A 13 5.16 3.87 14.26
CA TYR A 13 5.74 3.07 15.34
C TYR A 13 7.27 3.17 15.37
N ALA A 14 7.93 3.26 14.22
CA ALA A 14 9.40 3.37 14.16
C ALA A 14 9.93 4.66 14.82
N GLU A 15 9.15 5.75 14.82
CA GLU A 15 9.49 6.99 15.54
C GLU A 15 9.33 6.88 17.06
N LYS A 16 8.50 5.95 17.55
CA LYS A 16 8.14 5.84 18.98
C LYS A 16 8.77 4.65 19.71
N SER A 17 9.48 3.77 19.02
CA SER A 17 10.11 2.58 19.60
C SER A 17 11.64 2.71 19.65
N PRO A 18 12.29 2.41 20.79
CA PRO A 18 13.74 2.32 20.85
C PRO A 18 14.18 1.11 20.00
N GLY A 19 14.83 1.39 18.88
CA GLY A 19 15.09 0.42 17.81
C GLY A 19 14.20 0.69 16.61
N LYS A 20 14.75 1.37 15.59
CA LYS A 20 14.08 1.57 14.30
C LYS A 20 13.63 0.19 13.81
N ILE A 21 12.31 -0.02 13.67
CA ILE A 21 11.78 -1.22 13.01
C ILE A 21 12.07 -1.04 11.51
N ILE A 22 13.27 -1.43 11.10
CA ILE A 22 13.68 -1.43 9.70
C ILE A 22 12.96 -2.61 9.03
N LYS A 23 12.34 -2.36 7.88
CA LYS A 23 11.79 -3.42 7.05
C LYS A 23 12.92 -4.32 6.59
N GLN A 24 12.97 -5.55 7.10
CA GLN A 24 14.03 -6.51 6.79
C GLN A 24 13.74 -7.32 5.53
N THR A 25 12.47 -7.45 5.13
CA THR A 25 12.06 -8.32 4.02
C THR A 25 10.98 -7.67 3.15
N PRO A 26 10.94 -8.00 1.85
CA PRO A 26 9.81 -7.67 0.97
C PRO A 26 8.50 -8.28 1.48
N ASN A 27 7.37 -7.67 1.12
CA ASN A 27 6.05 -8.22 1.42
C ASN A 27 5.66 -9.28 0.38
N ILE A 28 6.02 -10.54 0.65
CA ILE A 28 5.80 -11.66 -0.28
C ILE A 28 4.30 -11.92 -0.50
N GLY A 29 3.47 -11.72 0.52
CA GLY A 29 2.01 -11.86 0.38
C GLY A 29 1.44 -10.87 -0.64
N LEU A 30 1.87 -9.61 -0.57
CA LEU A 30 1.47 -8.59 -1.54
C LEU A 30 2.01 -8.91 -2.95
N ALA A 31 3.25 -9.41 -3.05
CA ALA A 31 3.83 -9.84 -4.32
C ALA A 31 3.07 -11.03 -4.94
N TYR A 32 2.57 -11.97 -4.12
CA TYR A 32 1.76 -13.09 -4.59
C TYR A 32 0.41 -12.61 -5.15
N LEU A 33 -0.25 -11.67 -4.46
CA LEU A 33 -1.45 -11.01 -4.97
C LEU A 33 -1.19 -10.27 -6.29
N ALA A 34 -0.08 -9.52 -6.39
CA ALA A 34 0.30 -8.86 -7.62
C ALA A 34 0.53 -9.85 -8.77
N ALA A 35 1.18 -10.99 -8.49
CA ALA A 35 1.47 -12.02 -9.48
C ALA A 35 0.19 -12.66 -10.03
N ILE A 36 -0.78 -13.00 -9.18
CA ILE A 36 -2.04 -13.61 -9.64
C ILE A 36 -2.90 -12.60 -10.42
N LEU A 37 -3.00 -11.34 -9.95
CA LEU A 37 -3.73 -10.30 -10.68
C LEU A 37 -3.13 -10.06 -12.07
N LYS A 38 -1.80 -10.00 -12.15
CA LYS A 38 -1.09 -9.88 -13.42
C LYS A 38 -1.35 -11.07 -14.35
N LYS A 39 -1.36 -12.30 -13.80
CA LYS A 39 -1.65 -13.52 -14.57
C LYS A 39 -3.05 -13.51 -15.18
N GLU A 40 -4.03 -12.96 -14.46
CA GLU A 40 -5.42 -12.81 -14.92
C GLU A 40 -5.63 -11.58 -15.84
N GLY A 41 -4.55 -10.90 -16.26
CA GLY A 41 -4.62 -9.77 -17.18
C GLY A 41 -5.13 -8.47 -16.57
N ILE A 42 -5.12 -8.34 -15.24
CA ILE A 42 -5.48 -7.11 -14.55
C ILE A 42 -4.30 -6.15 -14.56
N ASP A 43 -4.56 -4.88 -14.91
CA ASP A 43 -3.55 -3.82 -14.85
C ASP A 43 -3.24 -3.49 -13.38
N ILE A 44 -1.99 -3.64 -12.99
CA ILE A 44 -1.56 -3.71 -11.60
C ILE A 44 -0.27 -2.92 -11.40
N ASP A 45 -0.23 -2.15 -10.32
CA ASP A 45 0.98 -1.50 -9.82
C ASP A 45 1.16 -1.79 -8.32
N VAL A 46 2.42 -1.82 -7.88
CA VAL A 46 2.78 -2.06 -6.47
C VAL A 46 3.61 -0.89 -5.97
N LEU A 47 3.11 -0.25 -4.91
CA LEU A 47 3.77 0.85 -4.22
C LEU A 47 4.27 0.41 -2.86
N ASP A 48 5.59 0.25 -2.76
CA ASP A 48 6.29 0.03 -1.49
C ASP A 48 6.84 1.36 -0.96
N ILE A 49 6.06 2.04 -0.11
CA ILE A 49 6.36 3.40 0.35
C ILE A 49 7.71 3.46 1.10
N SER A 50 8.13 2.35 1.72
CA SER A 50 9.38 2.32 2.49
C SER A 50 10.64 2.26 1.62
N ILE A 51 10.53 1.88 0.35
CA ILE A 51 11.67 1.61 -0.54
C ILE A 51 11.70 2.55 -1.74
N THR A 52 10.52 2.91 -2.25
CA THR A 52 10.40 3.72 -3.46
C THR A 52 10.55 5.21 -3.19
N LYS A 53 11.01 5.96 -4.20
CA LYS A 53 10.95 7.43 -4.20
C LYS A 53 9.62 7.97 -4.74
N ARG A 54 8.72 7.07 -5.20
CA ARG A 54 7.40 7.43 -5.73
C ARG A 54 6.48 7.84 -4.57
N SER A 55 5.88 9.02 -4.65
CA SER A 55 4.85 9.41 -3.68
C SER A 55 3.51 8.73 -4.03
N LEU A 56 2.70 8.43 -3.01
CA LEU A 56 1.36 7.86 -3.23
C LEU A 56 0.51 8.76 -4.15
N ILE A 57 0.58 10.08 -3.99
CA ILE A 57 -0.24 10.99 -4.78
C ILE A 57 0.16 11.00 -6.26
N ASP A 58 1.46 10.88 -6.56
CA ASP A 58 1.93 10.84 -7.95
C ASP A 58 1.50 9.54 -8.63
N VAL A 59 1.58 8.42 -7.89
CA VAL A 59 1.09 7.12 -8.40
C VAL A 59 -0.42 7.16 -8.61
N LEU A 60 -1.19 7.71 -7.67
CA LEU A 60 -2.64 7.85 -7.84
C LEU A 60 -2.99 8.68 -9.08
N LYS A 61 -2.25 9.77 -9.35
CA LYS A 61 -2.46 10.61 -10.54
C LYS A 61 -2.07 9.94 -11.85
N SER A 62 -0.95 9.20 -11.87
CA SER A 62 -0.46 8.60 -13.11
C SER A 62 -1.15 7.28 -13.44
N PHE A 63 -1.52 6.51 -12.40
CA PHE A 63 -2.10 5.18 -12.55
C PHE A 63 -3.63 5.19 -12.43
N GLU A 64 -4.21 6.14 -11.70
CA GLU A 64 -5.66 6.31 -11.51
C GLU A 64 -6.42 5.00 -11.20
N PRO A 65 -6.07 4.30 -10.10
CA PRO A 65 -6.62 2.98 -9.83
C PRO A 65 -8.13 2.99 -9.58
N ASP A 66 -8.81 1.91 -9.97
CA ASP A 66 -10.20 1.63 -9.58
C ASP A 66 -10.25 1.04 -8.15
N ILE A 67 -9.20 0.30 -7.79
CA ILE A 67 -9.08 -0.39 -6.49
C ILE A 67 -7.72 -0.07 -5.87
N VAL A 68 -7.71 0.25 -4.58
CA VAL A 68 -6.50 0.36 -3.75
C VAL A 68 -6.55 -0.71 -2.66
N GLY A 69 -5.61 -1.66 -2.72
CA GLY A 69 -5.40 -2.67 -1.69
C GLY A 69 -4.22 -2.30 -0.80
N ILE A 70 -4.40 -2.31 0.52
CA ILE A 70 -3.41 -1.84 1.49
C ILE A 70 -3.07 -2.98 2.46
N SER A 71 -1.79 -3.34 2.53
CA SER A 71 -1.31 -4.29 3.54
C SER A 71 -1.19 -3.60 4.90
N SER A 72 -1.65 -4.26 5.95
CA SER A 72 -1.62 -3.76 7.32
C SER A 72 -1.18 -4.84 8.31
N MET A 73 -0.32 -4.43 9.23
CA MET A 73 0.13 -5.15 10.41
C MET A 73 -0.03 -4.18 11.61
N THR A 74 -0.07 -4.71 12.83
CA THR A 74 -0.31 -3.90 14.05
C THR A 74 0.56 -2.63 14.14
N PHE A 75 1.83 -2.70 13.71
CA PHE A 75 2.76 -1.58 13.79
C PHE A 75 2.61 -0.53 12.66
N ASN A 76 1.88 -0.79 11.57
CA ASN A 76 1.74 0.16 10.46
C ASN A 76 0.28 0.55 10.16
N ILE A 77 -0.67 0.21 11.04
CA ILE A 77 -2.09 0.54 10.85
C ILE A 77 -2.38 2.03 10.65
N LYS A 78 -1.64 2.89 11.34
CA LYS A 78 -1.80 4.35 11.20
C LYS A 78 -1.35 4.81 9.82
N ASP A 79 -0.23 4.27 9.33
CA ASP A 79 0.25 4.51 7.96
C ASP A 79 -0.74 3.96 6.92
N ALA A 80 -1.30 2.77 7.15
CA ALA A 80 -2.34 2.18 6.30
C ALA A 80 -3.60 3.04 6.25
N TYR A 81 -4.05 3.57 7.40
CA TYR A 81 -5.17 4.50 7.48
C TYR A 81 -4.92 5.79 6.69
N ILE A 82 -3.70 6.34 6.77
CA ILE A 82 -3.32 7.54 5.99
C ILE A 82 -3.34 7.25 4.49
N CYS A 83 -2.85 6.08 4.07
CA CYS A 83 -2.93 5.65 2.67
C CYS A 83 -4.40 5.56 2.21
N ALA A 84 -5.27 4.93 3.01
CA ALA A 84 -6.70 4.80 2.71
C ALA A 84 -7.39 6.17 2.62
N LYS A 85 -7.14 7.05 3.58
CA LYS A 85 -7.65 8.43 3.61
C LYS A 85 -7.17 9.23 2.40
N THR A 86 -5.92 9.04 1.99
CA THR A 86 -5.34 9.72 0.82
C THR A 86 -5.99 9.25 -0.47
N ALA A 87 -6.17 7.94 -0.65
CA ALA A 87 -6.88 7.38 -1.79
C ALA A 87 -8.32 7.92 -1.90
N LYS A 88 -9.08 7.91 -0.79
CA LYS A 88 -10.45 8.43 -0.75
C LYS A 88 -10.56 9.94 -0.97
N LYS A 89 -9.57 10.72 -0.49
CA LYS A 89 -9.49 12.16 -0.78
C LYS A 89 -9.20 12.44 -2.24
N PHE A 90 -8.35 11.63 -2.87
CA PHE A 90 -8.02 11.75 -4.29
C PHE A 90 -9.23 11.43 -5.17
N ASN A 91 -9.90 10.30 -4.90
CA ASN A 91 -11.14 9.93 -5.56
C ASN A 91 -12.01 9.07 -4.61
N PRO A 92 -13.18 9.55 -4.17
CA PRO A 92 -14.02 8.82 -3.22
C PRO A 92 -14.58 7.50 -3.77
N ASN A 93 -14.63 7.35 -5.09
CA ASN A 93 -15.14 6.16 -5.78
C ASN A 93 -14.15 5.00 -5.84
N ILE A 94 -12.87 5.22 -5.51
CA ILE A 94 -11.87 4.14 -5.45
C ILE A 94 -12.31 3.12 -4.41
N LEU A 95 -12.47 1.85 -4.79
CA LEU A 95 -12.69 0.79 -3.81
C LEU A 95 -11.41 0.62 -2.99
N THR A 96 -11.48 0.88 -1.69
CA THR A 96 -10.31 0.81 -0.80
C THR A 96 -10.46 -0.40 0.10
N VAL A 97 -9.49 -1.31 0.04
CA VAL A 97 -9.47 -2.58 0.78
C VAL A 97 -8.23 -2.60 1.66
N ILE A 98 -8.41 -3.02 2.92
CA ILE A 98 -7.30 -3.27 3.85
C ILE A 98 -7.26 -4.76 4.18
N GLY A 99 -6.06 -5.32 4.28
CA GLY A 99 -5.85 -6.73 4.65
C GLY A 99 -4.52 -6.94 5.34
N GLY A 100 -4.29 -8.15 5.83
CA GLY A 100 -3.13 -8.50 6.65
C GLY A 100 -3.50 -8.78 8.10
N PRO A 101 -2.56 -9.26 8.92
CA PRO A 101 -2.81 -9.82 10.26
C PRO A 101 -3.00 -8.76 11.36
N HIS A 102 -3.46 -7.56 10.98
CA HIS A 102 -3.75 -6.51 11.94
C HIS A 102 -4.93 -6.89 12.86
#